data_AF-A0A953L1R7-F1
#
_entry.id   AF-A0A953L1R7-F1
#
_cell.length_a   1.000
_cell.length_b   1.000
_cell.length_c   1.000
_cell.angle_alpha   90.00
_cell.angle_beta   90.00
_cell.angle_gamma   90.00
#
_symmetry.space_group_name_H-M   'P 1'
#
loop_
_entity.id
_entity.type
_entity.pdbx_description
1 polymer ?
#
loop_
_entity_poly.entity_id
_entity_poly.type
_entity_poly.pdbx_seq_one_letter_code
_entity_poly.pdbx_strand_id
1 'polypeptide(L)'
;MNRFSTNDFNNSIQHTLNFGAGYTMFKYFNLSFSIPYTEYWNTKQFYTYYDTISNDIDSVINNGFYTSREFSFSASVNTRLYGMKMFKKGKIAGIRHVLTPGIGITYMPGFGRSPFKLFCVCQEVPVEPLRLCRPFIIHLMLLWAGPGMPIPWARSNFDLNNNLAIKIRGDDSTDAVNVNLIDRFTINTSYNLFADSNNLSNIVLALGSKIKDLVIINAGAAFDPYYWENGYRTRHYLYNVKNRPVDFQSGNISLGFSFQGAKQDQEEFDEEMENNEQLNRLMRNGGYEDYYDFNVPYDFHLSYSMSANRTFRQDRSSSFIFINHSVVFGGQMTLTEKLAGLHSNPGTTLPKNEMSTTSLNISREPALLADGIEPGAVWTLPFLQFYVECKEYRIAGFEADQAKIVFG
;
A
#
# COMPACT_ATOMS: atom_id res chain seq x y z
N MET A 1 3.72 -59.08 -7.09
CA MET A 1 4.27 -57.92 -7.83
C MET A 1 3.11 -57.01 -8.16
N ASN A 2 3.09 -55.79 -7.62
CA ASN A 2 2.07 -54.81 -7.98
C ASN A 2 2.29 -54.43 -9.44
N ARG A 3 1.33 -54.76 -10.30
CA ARG A 3 1.34 -54.36 -11.72
C ARG A 3 0.83 -52.93 -11.79
N PHE A 4 1.74 -51.96 -11.77
CA PHE A 4 1.40 -50.58 -12.10
C PHE A 4 0.95 -50.50 -13.57
N SER A 5 -0.27 -50.08 -13.78
CA SER A 5 -0.84 -49.75 -15.08
C SER A 5 -0.61 -48.27 -15.39
N THR A 6 -0.51 -47.89 -16.67
CA THR A 6 -0.47 -46.47 -17.08
C THR A 6 -1.72 -45.70 -16.59
N ASN A 7 -2.82 -46.41 -16.37
CA ASN A 7 -4.05 -45.87 -15.80
C ASN A 7 -3.94 -45.52 -14.31
N ASP A 8 -2.90 -45.99 -13.61
CA ASP A 8 -2.70 -45.72 -12.18
C ASP A 8 -1.97 -44.38 -11.95
N PHE A 9 -1.41 -43.77 -13.01
CA PHE A 9 -0.68 -42.51 -12.96
C PHE A 9 -1.56 -41.31 -13.34
N ASN A 10 -1.43 -40.21 -12.60
CA ASN A 10 -2.04 -38.91 -12.94
C ASN A 10 -0.95 -37.96 -13.44
N ASN A 11 -0.89 -37.75 -14.75
CA ASN A 11 0.10 -36.89 -15.38
C ASN A 11 -0.55 -35.66 -16.00
N SER A 12 0.12 -34.51 -15.86
CA SER A 12 -0.26 -33.25 -16.49
C SER A 12 1.00 -32.51 -16.94
N ILE A 13 0.95 -31.91 -18.13
CA ILE A 13 1.99 -31.03 -18.65
C ILE A 13 1.38 -29.64 -18.83
N GLN A 14 2.08 -28.61 -18.36
CA GLN A 14 1.67 -27.22 -18.53
C GLN A 14 2.65 -26.50 -19.44
N HIS A 15 2.13 -25.82 -20.45
CA HIS A 15 2.88 -24.95 -21.35
C HIS A 15 2.40 -23.51 -21.17
N THR A 16 3.33 -22.60 -20.89
CA THR A 16 3.02 -21.17 -20.78
C THR A 16 3.74 -20.42 -21.89
N LEU A 17 2.99 -19.70 -22.71
CA LEU A 17 3.46 -18.78 -23.73
C LEU A 17 3.01 -17.37 -23.33
N ASN A 18 3.89 -16.39 -23.47
CA ASN A 18 3.54 -14.99 -23.24
C ASN A 18 3.87 -14.19 -24.49
N PHE A 19 2.84 -13.75 -25.22
CA PHE A 19 3.00 -12.89 -26.36
C PHE A 19 2.86 -11.45 -25.90
N GLY A 20 3.87 -10.62 -26.13
CA GLY A 20 3.83 -9.21 -25.77
C GLY A 20 4.47 -8.35 -26.84
N ALA A 21 3.96 -7.13 -27.01
CA ALA A 21 4.55 -6.14 -27.92
C ALA A 21 4.42 -4.74 -27.33
N GLY A 22 5.45 -3.93 -27.50
CA GLY A 22 5.49 -2.54 -27.08
C GLY A 22 5.87 -1.63 -28.24
N TYR A 23 5.10 -0.58 -28.47
CA TYR A 23 5.31 0.38 -29.55
C TYR A 23 5.21 1.81 -29.02
N THR A 24 6.16 2.66 -29.39
CA THR A 24 6.03 4.10 -29.18
C THR A 24 5.45 4.73 -30.45
N MET A 25 4.17 5.06 -30.40
CA MET A 25 3.43 5.70 -31.48
C MET A 25 3.62 7.21 -31.43
N PHE A 26 3.92 7.81 -32.58
CA PHE A 26 4.08 9.27 -32.74
C PHE A 26 5.09 9.92 -31.77
N LYS A 27 6.03 9.14 -31.21
CA LYS A 27 7.00 9.57 -30.15
C LYS A 27 6.38 9.91 -28.78
N TYR A 28 5.06 9.92 -28.64
CA TYR A 28 4.39 10.39 -27.42
C TYR A 28 3.56 9.33 -26.70
N PHE A 29 3.03 8.33 -27.42
CA PHE A 29 2.14 7.32 -26.87
C PHE A 29 2.86 5.98 -26.80
N ASN A 30 3.04 5.46 -25.58
CA ASN A 30 3.59 4.13 -25.37
C ASN A 30 2.43 3.14 -25.29
N LEU A 31 2.28 2.34 -26.33
CA LEU A 31 1.28 1.30 -26.48
C LEU A 31 1.90 -0.05 -26.14
N SER A 32 1.26 -0.81 -25.27
CA SER A 32 1.69 -2.14 -24.84
C SER A 32 0.55 -3.14 -25.01
N PHE A 33 0.87 -4.33 -25.49
CA PHE A 33 -0.04 -5.47 -25.60
C PHE A 33 0.55 -6.68 -24.89
N SER A 34 -0.28 -7.48 -24.24
CA SER A 34 0.12 -8.78 -23.68
C SER A 34 -1.01 -9.80 -23.75
N ILE A 35 -0.67 -10.99 -24.23
CA ILE A 35 -1.52 -12.17 -24.35
C ILE A 35 -0.80 -13.33 -23.69
N PRO A 36 -0.93 -13.50 -22.37
CA PRO A 36 -0.52 -14.73 -21.72
C PRO A 36 -1.47 -15.85 -22.16
N TYR A 37 -0.88 -16.99 -22.52
CA TYR A 37 -1.56 -18.20 -22.97
C TYR A 37 -0.97 -19.41 -22.23
N THR A 38 -1.82 -20.15 -21.54
CA THR A 38 -1.44 -21.38 -20.85
C THR A 38 -2.24 -22.54 -21.44
N GLU A 39 -1.55 -23.59 -21.89
CA GLU A 39 -2.16 -24.86 -22.28
C GLU A 39 -1.83 -25.92 -21.23
N TYR A 40 -2.83 -26.72 -20.86
CA TYR A 40 -2.70 -27.89 -20.00
C TYR A 40 -2.99 -29.14 -20.81
N TRP A 41 -2.08 -30.09 -20.80
CA TRP A 41 -2.24 -31.42 -21.37
C TRP A 41 -2.37 -32.43 -20.23
N ASN A 42 -3.53 -33.05 -20.13
CA ASN A 42 -3.88 -33.99 -19.08
C ASN A 42 -4.06 -35.39 -19.67
N THR A 43 -3.61 -36.41 -18.94
CA THR A 43 -3.82 -37.82 -19.34
C THR A 43 -5.13 -38.40 -18.81
N LYS A 44 -5.90 -37.61 -18.06
CA LYS A 44 -7.21 -37.98 -17.53
C LYS A 44 -8.17 -36.81 -17.56
N GLN A 45 -9.45 -37.11 -17.71
CA GLN A 45 -10.55 -36.17 -17.57
C GLN A 45 -11.54 -36.69 -16.53
N PHE A 46 -11.96 -35.80 -15.65
CA PHE A 46 -12.92 -36.09 -14.60
C PHE A 46 -14.24 -35.38 -14.94
N TYR A 47 -15.33 -36.13 -14.94
CA TYR A 47 -16.69 -35.62 -15.06
C TYR A 47 -17.43 -35.89 -13.78
N THR A 48 -18.15 -34.88 -13.30
CA THR A 48 -19.09 -35.03 -12.18
C THR A 48 -20.48 -34.69 -12.67
N TYR A 49 -21.45 -35.51 -12.29
CA TYR A 49 -22.84 -35.35 -12.69
C TYR A 49 -23.74 -35.76 -11.54
N TYR A 50 -24.92 -35.17 -11.50
CA TYR A 50 -25.94 -35.54 -10.53
C TYR A 50 -26.74 -36.72 -11.06
N ASP A 51 -26.71 -37.85 -10.36
CA ASP A 51 -27.52 -39.01 -10.72
C ASP A 51 -28.88 -38.90 -10.02
N THR A 52 -29.91 -38.67 -10.83
CA THR A 52 -31.30 -38.52 -10.35
C THR A 52 -31.88 -39.80 -9.75
N ILE A 53 -31.28 -40.96 -10.02
CA ILE A 53 -31.76 -42.27 -9.52
C ILE A 53 -31.20 -42.52 -8.11
N SER A 54 -29.91 -42.26 -7.89
CA SER A 54 -29.26 -42.41 -6.58
C SER A 54 -29.38 -41.17 -5.69
N ASN A 55 -29.84 -40.04 -6.24
CA ASN A 55 -29.97 -38.75 -5.55
C ASN A 55 -28.63 -38.27 -4.95
N ASP A 56 -27.53 -38.58 -5.63
CA ASP A 56 -26.15 -38.31 -5.21
C ASP A 56 -25.31 -37.76 -6.39
N ILE A 57 -24.17 -37.15 -6.08
CA ILE A 57 -23.20 -36.68 -7.07
C ILE A 57 -22.24 -37.83 -7.38
N ASP A 58 -22.31 -38.34 -8.60
CA ASP A 58 -21.41 -39.38 -9.09
C ASP A 58 -20.28 -38.78 -9.95
N SER A 59 -19.19 -39.53 -10.10
CA SER A 59 -18.00 -39.11 -10.83
C SER A 59 -17.48 -40.19 -11.78
N VAL A 60 -17.11 -39.78 -12.99
CA VAL A 60 -16.53 -40.65 -14.02
C VAL A 60 -15.13 -40.15 -14.37
N ILE A 61 -14.16 -41.07 -14.35
CA ILE A 61 -12.78 -40.80 -14.75
C ILE A 61 -12.55 -41.45 -16.11
N ASN A 62 -12.22 -40.62 -17.10
CA ASN A 62 -11.83 -41.08 -18.42
C ASN A 62 -10.32 -40.92 -18.61
N ASN A 63 -9.64 -42.01 -18.96
CA ASN A 63 -8.22 -41.98 -19.32
C ASN A 63 -8.08 -41.64 -20.81
N GLY A 64 -7.21 -40.70 -21.14
CA GLY A 64 -7.07 -40.20 -22.51
C GLY A 64 -6.26 -38.91 -22.58
N PHE A 65 -6.02 -38.39 -23.78
CA PHE A 65 -5.34 -37.11 -23.94
C PHE A 65 -6.35 -35.97 -23.99
N TYR A 66 -6.31 -35.10 -22.99
CA TYR A 66 -7.23 -33.98 -22.83
C TYR A 66 -6.48 -32.67 -22.76
N THR A 67 -6.98 -31.67 -23.48
CA THR A 67 -6.35 -30.35 -23.50
C THR A 67 -7.31 -29.31 -22.95
N SER A 68 -6.76 -28.35 -22.22
CA SER A 68 -7.48 -27.16 -21.79
C SER A 68 -6.58 -25.95 -21.90
N ARG A 69 -7.17 -24.77 -22.07
CA ARG A 69 -6.42 -23.54 -22.27
C ARG A 69 -7.03 -22.39 -21.51
N GLU A 70 -6.16 -21.51 -21.08
CA GLU A 70 -6.50 -20.23 -20.50
C GLU A 70 -5.68 -19.15 -21.20
N PHE A 71 -6.32 -18.04 -21.51
CA PHE A 71 -5.64 -16.88 -22.05
C PHE A 71 -6.40 -15.62 -21.70
N SER A 72 -5.68 -14.51 -21.68
CA SER A 72 -6.27 -13.18 -21.57
C SER A 72 -5.62 -12.25 -22.57
N PHE A 73 -6.26 -11.13 -22.85
CA PHE A 73 -5.74 -10.06 -23.67
C PHE A 73 -5.67 -8.80 -22.82
N SER A 74 -4.52 -8.13 -22.82
CA SER A 74 -4.36 -6.81 -22.22
C SER A 74 -3.74 -5.85 -23.22
N ALA A 75 -4.23 -4.63 -23.25
CA ALA A 75 -3.67 -3.53 -24.01
C ALA A 75 -3.67 -2.28 -23.14
N SER A 76 -2.59 -1.51 -23.17
CA SER A 76 -2.53 -0.23 -22.46
C SER A 76 -1.80 0.81 -23.27
N VAL A 77 -2.21 2.07 -23.10
CA VAL A 77 -1.53 3.22 -23.67
C VAL A 77 -1.30 4.26 -22.59
N ASN A 78 -0.09 4.80 -22.53
CA ASN A 78 0.24 5.93 -21.68
C ASN A 78 1.01 7.00 -22.46
N THR A 79 0.99 8.23 -21.95
CA THR A 79 1.80 9.33 -22.47
C THR A 79 2.35 10.16 -21.32
N ARG A 80 3.38 10.97 -21.57
CA ARG A 80 3.94 11.92 -20.58
C ARG A 80 3.72 13.35 -21.07
N LEU A 81 2.99 14.12 -20.28
CA LEU A 81 2.70 15.52 -20.50
C LEU A 81 3.53 16.36 -19.54
N TYR A 82 4.40 17.19 -20.09
CA TYR A 82 5.23 18.11 -19.33
C TYR A 82 4.59 19.49 -19.31
N GLY A 83 4.38 20.05 -18.13
CA GLY A 83 3.98 21.44 -17.96
C GLY A 83 4.96 22.17 -17.06
N MET A 84 5.39 23.34 -17.51
CA MET A 84 6.40 24.14 -16.81
C MET A 84 6.01 25.61 -16.88
N LYS A 85 6.01 26.27 -15.73
CA LYS A 85 5.78 27.71 -15.62
C LYS A 85 6.96 28.35 -14.90
N MET A 86 7.67 29.22 -15.58
CA MET A 86 8.74 30.03 -14.99
C MET A 86 8.18 31.39 -14.56
N PHE A 87 8.55 31.84 -13.36
CA PHE A 87 8.20 33.14 -12.82
C PHE A 87 9.39 34.08 -12.94
N LYS A 88 9.18 35.37 -13.24
CA LYS A 88 10.28 36.34 -13.38
C LYS A 88 10.76 36.91 -12.04
N LYS A 89 9.93 36.89 -11.01
CA LYS A 89 10.18 37.49 -9.68
C LYS A 89 9.82 36.51 -8.57
N GLY A 90 10.34 36.73 -7.36
CA GLY A 90 10.06 35.96 -6.15
C GLY A 90 11.02 34.79 -5.88
N LYS A 91 10.90 34.15 -4.71
CA LYS A 91 11.73 33.00 -4.33
C LYS A 91 11.49 31.77 -5.21
N ILE A 92 10.28 31.60 -5.75
CA ILE A 92 9.99 30.49 -6.68
C ILE A 92 10.39 30.92 -8.10
N ALA A 93 11.37 30.23 -8.68
CA ALA A 93 11.81 30.41 -10.06
C ALA A 93 10.86 29.77 -11.06
N GLY A 94 10.31 28.61 -10.71
CA GLY A 94 9.38 27.91 -11.57
C GLY A 94 8.71 26.74 -10.89
N ILE A 95 7.61 26.30 -11.50
CA ILE A 95 6.88 25.09 -11.14
C ILE A 95 6.90 24.18 -12.36
N ARG A 96 7.25 22.91 -12.15
CA ARG A 96 7.18 21.85 -13.15
C ARG A 96 6.25 20.76 -12.64
N HIS A 97 5.30 20.36 -13.47
CA HIS A 97 4.58 19.12 -13.26
C HIS A 97 4.77 18.16 -14.44
N VAL A 98 4.71 16.87 -14.16
CA VAL A 98 4.74 15.81 -15.17
C VAL A 98 3.52 14.94 -14.96
N LEU A 99 2.56 14.99 -15.88
CA LEU A 99 1.39 14.13 -15.87
C LEU A 99 1.65 12.91 -16.75
N THR A 100 1.36 11.72 -16.24
CA THR A 100 1.42 10.47 -17.00
C THR A 100 0.05 9.82 -16.97
N PRO A 101 -0.89 10.26 -17.84
CA PRO A 101 -2.15 9.56 -18.01
C PRO A 101 -1.93 8.22 -18.72
N GLY A 102 -2.70 7.23 -18.30
CA GLY A 102 -2.73 5.88 -18.84
C GLY A 102 -4.16 5.35 -18.87
N ILE A 103 -4.47 4.62 -19.95
CA ILE A 103 -5.68 3.81 -20.05
C ILE A 103 -5.28 2.40 -20.45
N GLY A 104 -5.86 1.42 -19.78
CA GLY A 104 -5.69 0.01 -20.08
C GLY A 104 -7.03 -0.67 -20.28
N ILE A 105 -7.02 -1.76 -21.03
CA ILE A 105 -8.11 -2.73 -21.10
C ILE A 105 -7.53 -4.12 -20.89
N THR A 106 -8.19 -4.90 -20.06
CA THR A 106 -7.94 -6.33 -19.90
C THR A 106 -9.23 -7.06 -20.19
N TYR A 107 -9.17 -8.10 -21.02
CA TYR A 107 -10.26 -8.99 -21.35
C TYR A 107 -9.82 -10.43 -21.14
N MET A 108 -10.68 -11.20 -20.49
CA MET A 108 -10.55 -12.64 -20.39
C MET A 108 -11.85 -13.27 -20.90
N PRO A 109 -11.79 -14.15 -21.90
CA PRO A 109 -12.97 -14.85 -22.37
C PRO A 109 -13.50 -15.80 -21.29
N GLY A 110 -14.79 -16.09 -21.36
CA GLY A 110 -15.41 -17.11 -20.54
C GLY A 110 -15.18 -18.47 -21.15
N PHE A 111 -14.62 -19.41 -20.38
CA PHE A 111 -14.30 -20.73 -20.88
C PHE A 111 -15.44 -21.75 -20.71
N GLY A 112 -16.58 -21.33 -20.15
CA GLY A 112 -17.70 -22.23 -19.84
C GLY A 112 -18.65 -22.52 -20.99
N ARG A 113 -18.63 -21.72 -22.06
CA ARG A 113 -19.51 -21.90 -23.23
C ARG A 113 -18.69 -22.26 -24.47
N SER A 114 -19.39 -22.59 -25.56
CA SER A 114 -18.76 -22.79 -26.87
C SER A 114 -17.90 -21.58 -27.25
N PRO A 115 -16.68 -21.76 -27.79
CA PRO A 115 -16.09 -23.01 -28.27
C PRO A 115 -15.36 -23.84 -27.22
N PHE A 116 -15.07 -23.28 -26.03
CA PHE A 116 -14.18 -23.92 -25.06
C PHE A 116 -14.84 -25.02 -24.25
N LYS A 117 -16.10 -24.82 -23.82
CA LYS A 117 -16.91 -25.81 -23.08
C LYS A 117 -16.15 -26.47 -21.92
N LEU A 118 -15.26 -25.72 -21.27
CA LEU A 118 -14.50 -26.17 -20.09
C LEU A 118 -15.35 -26.11 -18.82
N PHE A 119 -16.64 -25.77 -18.92
CA PHE A 119 -17.61 -25.81 -17.85
C PHE A 119 -18.93 -26.38 -18.38
N CYS A 120 -19.82 -26.80 -17.50
CA CYS A 120 -21.14 -27.37 -17.74
C CYS A 120 -22.11 -26.60 -16.86
N VAL A 121 -23.32 -27.11 -16.79
CA VAL A 121 -24.41 -26.60 -15.97
C VAL A 121 -24.87 -27.83 -15.22
N CYS A 122 -24.83 -27.83 -13.89
CA CYS A 122 -25.49 -28.88 -13.09
C CYS A 122 -26.68 -28.22 -12.40
N GLN A 123 -27.73 -29.00 -12.22
CA GLN A 123 -28.91 -28.60 -11.49
C GLN A 123 -28.85 -29.36 -10.16
N GLU A 124 -28.53 -28.68 -9.06
CA GLU A 124 -28.44 -29.32 -7.73
C GLU A 124 -29.81 -29.82 -7.24
N VAL A 125 -30.93 -29.24 -7.73
CA VAL A 125 -32.30 -29.61 -7.33
C VAL A 125 -33.28 -29.35 -8.49
N PRO A 126 -34.29 -30.20 -8.75
CA PRO A 126 -35.31 -30.00 -9.79
C PRO A 126 -36.11 -28.68 -9.69
N VAL A 127 -36.09 -28.03 -8.52
CA VAL A 127 -36.91 -26.86 -8.17
C VAL A 127 -36.10 -25.55 -8.08
N GLU A 128 -34.78 -25.60 -8.26
CA GLU A 128 -33.92 -24.41 -8.29
C GLU A 128 -33.64 -23.92 -9.72
N PRO A 129 -33.39 -22.60 -9.94
CA PRO A 129 -32.96 -22.09 -11.23
C PRO A 129 -31.64 -22.75 -11.67
N LEU A 130 -31.51 -23.01 -12.98
CA LEU A 130 -30.30 -23.57 -13.59
C LEU A 130 -29.05 -22.81 -13.11
N ARG A 131 -28.17 -23.47 -12.36
CA ARG A 131 -26.87 -22.92 -11.96
C ARG A 131 -25.77 -23.44 -12.89
N LEU A 132 -24.83 -22.57 -13.26
CA LEU A 132 -23.59 -22.99 -13.91
C LEU A 132 -22.73 -23.75 -12.90
N CYS A 133 -22.95 -25.05 -12.75
CA CYS A 133 -22.04 -25.90 -11.98
C CYS A 133 -20.91 -26.40 -12.85
N ARG A 134 -19.72 -26.54 -12.26
CA ARG A 134 -18.56 -27.06 -12.99
C ARG A 134 -18.76 -28.55 -13.31
N PRO A 135 -18.46 -29.05 -14.53
CA PRO A 135 -18.38 -30.47 -14.86
C PRO A 135 -17.05 -31.01 -14.33
N PHE A 136 -16.06 -30.13 -14.33
CA PHE A 136 -14.80 -30.22 -13.62
C PHE A 136 -15.04 -29.71 -12.22
N ILE A 137 -15.57 -30.55 -11.32
CA ILE A 137 -15.20 -30.38 -9.92
C ILE A 137 -13.67 -30.48 -9.88
N ILE A 138 -13.01 -29.31 -9.94
CA ILE A 138 -11.58 -29.11 -9.69
C ILE A 138 -11.39 -29.18 -8.17
N HIS A 139 -11.80 -30.31 -7.60
CA HIS A 139 -11.45 -30.69 -6.26
C HIS A 139 -11.00 -32.13 -6.34
N LEU A 140 -9.70 -32.30 -6.12
CA LEU A 140 -8.91 -33.52 -6.26
C LEU A 140 -8.51 -33.91 -7.69
N MET A 141 -7.23 -33.61 -7.97
CA MET A 141 -6.34 -34.29 -8.92
C MET A 141 -6.04 -33.64 -10.29
N LEU A 142 -6.23 -32.32 -10.43
CA LEU A 142 -5.22 -31.57 -11.19
C LEU A 142 -4.10 -31.22 -10.21
N LEU A 143 -2.84 -31.48 -10.57
CA LEU A 143 -1.68 -30.97 -9.83
C LEU A 143 -1.60 -29.42 -9.89
N TRP A 144 -2.42 -28.79 -10.75
CA TRP A 144 -2.47 -27.34 -11.00
C TRP A 144 -3.92 -26.85 -11.12
N ALA A 145 -4.24 -25.65 -10.63
CA ALA A 145 -5.55 -25.04 -10.84
C ALA A 145 -5.79 -24.82 -12.35
N GLY A 146 -6.77 -25.52 -12.94
CA GLY A 146 -7.19 -25.31 -14.33
C GLY A 146 -7.89 -23.94 -14.54
N PRO A 147 -8.31 -23.62 -15.79
CA PRO A 147 -8.82 -22.31 -16.17
C PRO A 147 -9.87 -21.76 -15.21
N GLY A 148 -9.67 -20.52 -14.75
CA GLY A 148 -10.35 -20.01 -13.56
C GLY A 148 -11.83 -19.66 -13.75
N MET A 149 -12.24 -19.16 -14.93
CA MET A 149 -13.50 -18.42 -15.06
C MET A 149 -14.44 -18.94 -16.18
N PRO A 150 -15.69 -19.35 -15.85
CA PRO A 150 -16.68 -19.80 -16.83
C PRO A 150 -17.26 -18.65 -17.67
N ILE A 151 -17.31 -17.45 -17.09
CA ILE A 151 -17.98 -16.26 -17.64
C ILE A 151 -16.90 -15.27 -18.07
N PRO A 152 -17.06 -14.61 -19.23
CA PRO A 152 -16.13 -13.58 -19.65
C PRO A 152 -16.12 -12.40 -18.67
N TRP A 153 -14.97 -11.76 -18.54
CA TRP A 153 -14.87 -10.48 -17.84
C TRP A 153 -13.90 -9.57 -18.57
N ALA A 154 -14.14 -8.28 -18.45
CA ALA A 154 -13.22 -7.26 -18.94
C ALA A 154 -13.28 -6.05 -18.03
N ARG A 155 -12.14 -5.38 -17.93
CA ARG A 155 -11.97 -4.18 -17.15
C ARG A 155 -11.18 -3.16 -17.96
N SER A 156 -11.67 -1.94 -18.03
CA SER A 156 -10.86 -0.80 -18.43
C SER A 156 -10.28 -0.14 -17.19
N ASN A 157 -8.97 0.08 -17.13
CA ASN A 157 -8.31 0.81 -16.05
C ASN A 157 -7.96 2.21 -16.55
N PHE A 158 -8.16 3.20 -15.69
CA PHE A 158 -7.67 4.55 -15.89
C PHE A 158 -6.74 4.89 -14.75
N ASP A 159 -5.54 5.34 -15.10
CA ASP A 159 -4.47 5.66 -14.17
C ASP A 159 -3.89 7.03 -14.55
N LEU A 160 -3.83 7.95 -13.61
CA LEU A 160 -3.18 9.25 -13.80
C LEU A 160 -2.12 9.41 -12.73
N ASN A 161 -0.85 9.46 -13.13
CA ASN A 161 0.24 9.80 -12.23
C ASN A 161 0.68 11.25 -12.43
N ASN A 162 0.97 11.96 -11.34
CA ASN A 162 1.51 13.31 -11.37
C ASN A 162 2.74 13.44 -10.45
N ASN A 163 3.79 14.05 -10.96
CA ASN A 163 4.91 14.54 -10.17
C ASN A 163 4.91 16.07 -10.22
N LEU A 164 5.17 16.72 -9.07
CA LEU A 164 5.25 18.17 -8.94
C LEU A 164 6.56 18.56 -8.27
N ALA A 165 7.32 19.40 -8.96
CA ALA A 165 8.57 19.97 -8.48
C ALA A 165 8.56 21.49 -8.61
N ILE A 166 9.26 22.15 -7.70
CA ILE A 166 9.51 23.59 -7.73
C ILE A 166 10.98 23.86 -7.86
N LYS A 167 11.32 24.96 -8.51
CA LYS A 167 12.66 25.52 -8.52
C LYS A 167 12.68 26.75 -7.64
N ILE A 168 13.53 26.77 -6.62
CA ILE A 168 13.67 27.85 -5.66
C ILE A 168 14.96 28.61 -6.00
N ARG A 169 14.90 29.94 -6.07
CA ARG A 169 16.08 30.81 -6.18
C ARG A 169 16.78 30.87 -4.84
N GLY A 170 18.09 30.69 -4.84
CA GLY A 170 18.97 31.08 -3.75
C GLY A 170 19.04 32.59 -3.63
N ASP A 171 19.71 33.04 -2.57
CA ASP A 171 19.88 34.47 -2.30
C ASP A 171 20.78 35.12 -3.36
N ASP A 172 21.71 34.36 -3.95
CA ASP A 172 22.47 34.75 -5.14
C ASP A 172 21.85 34.19 -6.43
N SER A 173 21.83 35.03 -7.47
CA SER A 173 21.06 34.81 -8.71
C SER A 173 21.42 33.55 -9.52
N THR A 174 22.53 32.89 -9.20
CA THR A 174 23.02 31.66 -9.84
C THR A 174 22.58 30.36 -9.16
N ASP A 175 22.20 30.41 -7.88
CA ASP A 175 22.05 29.19 -7.07
C ASP A 175 20.59 28.79 -6.93
N ALA A 176 20.04 28.17 -7.98
CA ALA A 176 18.65 27.72 -7.95
C ALA A 176 18.53 26.22 -7.67
N VAL A 177 17.88 25.86 -6.56
CA VAL A 177 17.69 24.49 -6.09
C VAL A 177 16.34 23.94 -6.53
N ASN A 178 16.33 22.71 -7.07
CA ASN A 178 15.09 22.00 -7.38
C ASN A 178 14.62 21.20 -6.16
N VAL A 179 13.35 21.32 -5.81
CA VAL A 179 12.72 20.59 -4.69
C VAL A 179 11.47 19.90 -5.22
N ASN A 180 11.39 18.57 -5.05
CA ASN A 180 10.15 17.85 -5.31
C ASN A 180 9.16 18.13 -4.18
N LEU A 181 7.94 18.54 -4.53
CA LEU A 181 6.85 18.71 -3.58
C LEU A 181 5.93 17.50 -3.54
N ILE A 182 5.79 16.81 -4.67
CA ILE A 182 5.02 15.58 -4.81
C ILE A 182 5.84 14.67 -5.71
N ASP A 183 6.34 13.57 -5.16
CA ASP A 183 7.05 12.57 -5.95
C ASP A 183 6.07 11.76 -6.79
N ARG A 184 4.91 11.44 -6.21
CA ARG A 184 3.85 10.66 -6.84
C ARG A 184 2.49 11.06 -6.32
N PHE A 185 1.60 11.50 -7.20
CA PHE A 185 0.17 11.60 -6.97
C PHE A 185 -0.55 10.76 -8.01
N THR A 186 -1.17 9.65 -7.61
CA THR A 186 -1.91 8.76 -8.50
C THR A 186 -3.40 8.85 -8.29
N ILE A 187 -4.16 8.90 -9.37
CA ILE A 187 -5.61 8.70 -9.41
C ILE A 187 -5.86 7.44 -10.22
N ASN A 188 -6.46 6.43 -9.60
CA ASN A 188 -6.77 5.17 -10.26
C ASN A 188 -8.26 4.89 -10.14
N THR A 189 -8.88 4.46 -11.23
CA THR A 189 -10.22 3.91 -11.25
C THR A 189 -10.32 2.85 -12.33
N SER A 190 -11.38 2.05 -12.30
CA SER A 190 -11.58 1.05 -13.34
C SER A 190 -13.04 0.80 -13.63
N TYR A 191 -13.36 0.47 -14.87
CA TYR A 191 -14.70 0.21 -15.34
C TYR A 191 -14.85 -1.26 -15.72
N ASN A 192 -15.73 -1.98 -15.04
CA ASN A 192 -16.11 -3.36 -15.36
C ASN A 192 -17.10 -3.37 -16.53
N LEU A 193 -16.69 -3.94 -17.65
CA LEU A 193 -17.46 -3.97 -18.89
C LEU A 193 -18.56 -5.05 -18.89
N PHE A 194 -18.50 -6.00 -17.96
CA PHE A 194 -19.43 -7.14 -17.88
C PHE A 194 -20.34 -7.11 -16.63
N ALA A 195 -20.25 -6.07 -15.80
CA ALA A 195 -21.14 -5.93 -14.66
C ALA A 195 -22.52 -5.41 -15.10
N ASP A 196 -23.60 -5.98 -14.54
CA ASP A 196 -24.98 -5.52 -14.79
C ASP A 196 -25.26 -4.16 -14.13
N SER A 197 -24.55 -3.86 -13.04
CA SER A 197 -24.59 -2.58 -12.35
C SER A 197 -23.29 -2.32 -11.59
N ASN A 198 -23.09 -1.07 -11.17
CA ASN A 198 -21.90 -0.63 -10.45
C ASN A 198 -20.58 -0.85 -11.22
N ASN A 199 -20.63 -0.62 -12.53
CA ASN A 199 -19.53 -0.86 -13.47
C ASN A 199 -18.26 -0.04 -13.15
N LEU A 200 -18.39 1.25 -12.86
CA LEU A 200 -17.28 2.09 -12.41
C LEU A 200 -16.87 1.73 -10.97
N SER A 201 -15.59 1.48 -10.72
CA SER A 201 -15.05 1.20 -9.39
C SER A 201 -14.82 2.48 -8.59
N ASN A 202 -14.46 2.33 -7.31
CA ASN A 202 -14.03 3.47 -6.51
C ASN A 202 -12.87 4.21 -7.18
N ILE A 203 -12.83 5.52 -7.01
CA ILE A 203 -11.71 6.38 -7.40
C ILE A 203 -10.74 6.40 -6.22
N VAL A 204 -9.54 5.88 -6.45
CA VAL A 204 -8.49 5.77 -5.44
C VAL A 204 -7.43 6.81 -5.72
N LEU A 205 -7.15 7.65 -4.73
CA LEU A 205 -6.06 8.61 -4.72
C LEU A 205 -4.94 8.07 -3.87
N ALA A 206 -3.70 8.24 -4.31
CA ALA A 206 -2.52 8.04 -3.46
C ALA A 206 -1.51 9.16 -3.69
N LEU A 207 -0.94 9.68 -2.62
CA LEU A 207 0.06 10.73 -2.61
C LEU A 207 1.29 10.25 -1.85
N GLY A 208 2.46 10.47 -2.42
CA GLY A 208 3.76 10.23 -1.81
C GLY A 208 4.67 11.42 -2.07
N SER A 209 5.38 11.88 -1.03
CA SER A 209 6.33 12.98 -1.13
C SER A 209 7.45 12.85 -0.10
N LYS A 210 8.69 13.09 -0.53
CA LYS A 210 9.87 13.26 0.31
C LYS A 210 10.46 14.65 0.06
N ILE A 211 10.26 15.56 1.02
CA ILE A 211 10.72 16.94 0.91
C ILE A 211 12.04 17.08 1.68
N LYS A 212 13.14 17.21 0.93
CA LYS A 212 14.52 17.46 1.43
C LYS A 212 14.96 16.51 2.56
N ASP A 213 14.54 15.25 2.52
CA ASP A 213 14.82 14.24 3.56
C ASP A 213 14.32 14.56 4.98
N LEU A 214 13.60 15.67 5.15
CA LEU A 214 13.06 16.13 6.43
C LEU A 214 11.61 15.70 6.61
N VAL A 215 10.82 15.73 5.54
CA VAL A 215 9.38 15.45 5.59
C VAL A 215 9.03 14.35 4.62
N ILE A 216 8.44 13.29 5.15
CA ILE A 216 7.89 12.16 4.41
C ILE A 216 6.37 12.23 4.54
N ILE A 217 5.67 12.29 3.42
CA ILE A 217 4.21 12.32 3.36
C ILE A 217 3.75 11.11 2.56
N ASN A 218 2.85 10.32 3.14
CA ASN A 218 2.11 9.29 2.44
C ASN A 218 0.63 9.49 2.73
N ALA A 219 -0.20 9.60 1.71
CA ALA A 219 -1.64 9.68 1.89
C ALA A 219 -2.37 8.81 0.87
N GLY A 220 -3.52 8.29 1.26
CA GLY A 220 -4.42 7.52 0.42
C GLY A 220 -5.86 7.95 0.68
N ALA A 221 -6.70 7.90 -0.34
CA ALA A 221 -8.14 8.11 -0.18
C ALA A 221 -8.92 7.31 -1.22
N ALA A 222 -10.09 6.81 -0.85
CA ALA A 222 -11.00 6.12 -1.74
C ALA A 222 -12.36 6.82 -1.74
N PHE A 223 -12.88 7.03 -2.94
CA PHE A 223 -14.16 7.68 -3.17
C PHE A 223 -15.08 6.78 -4.01
N ASP A 224 -16.35 6.73 -3.66
CA ASP A 224 -17.37 5.94 -4.34
C ASP A 224 -18.23 6.85 -5.22
N PRO A 225 -18.34 6.58 -6.54
CA PRO A 225 -19.17 7.39 -7.42
C PRO A 225 -20.69 7.12 -7.27
N TYR A 226 -21.11 6.11 -6.51
CA TYR A 226 -22.53 5.73 -6.40
C TYR A 226 -23.22 6.31 -5.17
N TYR A 227 -24.53 6.45 -5.30
CA TYR A 227 -25.41 6.80 -4.20
C TYR A 227 -25.63 5.58 -3.28
N TRP A 228 -25.61 5.83 -1.97
CA TRP A 228 -25.90 4.84 -0.94
C TRP A 228 -27.26 5.11 -0.31
N GLU A 229 -28.07 4.07 -0.19
CA GLU A 229 -29.39 4.09 0.43
C GLU A 229 -29.50 2.93 1.42
N ASN A 230 -29.90 3.21 2.66
CA ASN A 230 -30.03 2.22 3.73
C ASN A 230 -28.79 1.32 3.91
N GLY A 231 -27.60 1.91 3.76
CA GLY A 231 -26.31 1.22 3.84
C GLY A 231 -26.01 0.25 2.72
N TYR A 232 -26.75 0.30 1.61
CA TYR A 232 -26.45 -0.43 0.38
C TYR A 232 -26.09 0.54 -0.74
N ARG A 233 -25.09 0.15 -1.52
CA ARG A 233 -24.76 0.85 -2.76
C ARG A 233 -25.89 0.63 -3.77
N THR A 234 -26.39 1.70 -4.35
CA THR A 234 -27.40 1.65 -5.42
C THR A 234 -26.74 1.62 -6.80
N ARG A 235 -27.51 1.31 -7.85
CA ARG A 235 -27.05 1.43 -9.25
C ARG A 235 -26.92 2.88 -9.74
N HIS A 236 -27.38 3.86 -8.96
CA HIS A 236 -27.44 5.25 -9.38
C HIS A 236 -26.16 5.99 -9.00
N TYR A 237 -25.60 6.75 -9.94
CA TYR A 237 -24.48 7.65 -9.65
C TYR A 237 -24.91 8.72 -8.65
N LEU A 238 -24.03 9.03 -7.69
CA LEU A 238 -24.27 10.05 -6.68
C LEU A 238 -24.53 11.42 -7.31
N TYR A 239 -23.86 11.70 -8.43
CA TYR A 239 -24.03 12.94 -9.17
C TYR A 239 -25.48 13.14 -9.62
N ASN A 240 -26.15 12.08 -10.07
CA ASN A 240 -27.51 12.16 -10.59
C ASN A 240 -28.56 12.33 -9.48
N VAL A 241 -28.26 11.87 -8.25
CA VAL A 241 -29.21 11.93 -7.12
C VAL A 241 -28.99 13.15 -6.24
N LYS A 242 -27.72 13.50 -5.98
CA LYS A 242 -27.33 14.54 -5.00
C LYS A 242 -26.44 15.65 -5.59
N ASN A 243 -26.20 15.66 -6.90
CA ASN A 243 -25.30 16.61 -7.57
C ASN A 243 -23.87 16.66 -6.97
N ARG A 244 -23.41 15.52 -6.42
CA ARG A 244 -22.06 15.34 -5.87
C ARG A 244 -21.34 14.26 -6.68
N PRO A 245 -20.11 14.51 -7.16
CA PRO A 245 -19.44 13.57 -8.08
C PRO A 245 -19.12 12.22 -7.41
N VAL A 246 -18.71 12.25 -6.15
CA VAL A 246 -18.30 11.07 -5.39
C VAL A 246 -18.55 11.25 -3.89
N ASP A 247 -18.62 10.14 -3.17
CA ASP A 247 -18.71 10.10 -1.71
C ASP A 247 -17.44 9.51 -1.10
N PHE A 248 -16.98 10.07 0.01
CA PHE A 248 -15.80 9.56 0.72
C PHE A 248 -16.10 8.17 1.32
N GLN A 249 -15.16 7.23 1.17
CA GLN A 249 -15.25 5.88 1.74
C GLN A 249 -14.18 5.64 2.79
N SER A 250 -12.93 5.94 2.46
CA SER A 250 -11.83 5.79 3.39
C SER A 250 -10.65 6.66 2.99
N GLY A 251 -9.73 6.86 3.92
CA GLY A 251 -8.47 7.52 3.66
C GLY A 251 -7.49 7.35 4.80
N ASN A 252 -6.23 7.53 4.49
CA ASN A 252 -5.14 7.48 5.45
C ASN A 252 -4.14 8.58 5.13
N ILE A 253 -3.49 9.09 6.16
CA ILE A 253 -2.39 10.04 6.05
C ILE A 253 -1.32 9.60 7.04
N SER A 254 -0.07 9.58 6.59
CA SER A 254 1.11 9.34 7.39
C SER A 254 2.11 10.45 7.09
N LEU A 255 2.53 11.17 8.13
CA LEU A 255 3.56 12.20 8.08
C LEU A 255 4.72 11.71 8.93
N GLY A 256 5.92 11.70 8.37
CA GLY A 256 7.16 11.50 9.10
C GLY A 256 7.99 12.76 9.01
N PHE A 257 8.44 13.26 10.14
CA PHE A 257 9.43 14.33 10.23
C PHE A 257 10.68 13.73 10.85
N SER A 258 11.83 13.91 10.21
CA SER A 258 13.13 13.49 10.73
C SER A 258 14.05 14.70 10.76
N PHE A 259 14.59 14.99 11.94
CA PHE A 259 15.52 16.07 12.18
C PHE A 259 16.80 15.48 12.77
N GLN A 260 17.80 15.31 11.93
CA GLN A 260 19.11 14.84 12.35
C GLN A 260 20.11 16.00 12.27
N GLY A 261 20.87 16.22 13.33
CA GLY A 261 22.00 17.15 13.32
C GLY A 261 23.10 16.66 12.38
N ALA A 262 23.89 17.59 11.84
CA ALA A 262 25.07 17.23 11.07
C ALA A 262 25.99 16.34 11.94
N LYS A 263 26.54 15.27 11.35
CA LYS A 263 27.54 14.44 12.03
C LYS A 263 28.75 15.33 12.35
N GLN A 264 29.24 15.31 13.58
CA GLN A 264 30.55 15.88 13.91
C GLN A 264 31.63 15.19 13.06
N ASP A 265 32.69 15.94 12.73
CA ASP A 265 33.75 15.50 11.81
C ASP A 265 34.29 14.12 12.21
N GLN A 266 34.07 13.13 11.35
CA GLN A 266 34.53 11.75 11.58
C GLN A 266 36.05 11.64 11.67
N GLU A 267 36.78 12.62 11.13
CA GLU A 267 38.26 12.62 11.11
C GLU A 267 38.86 12.69 12.53
N GLU A 268 38.32 13.52 13.44
CA GLU A 268 38.82 13.57 14.83
C GLU A 268 38.55 12.27 15.59
N PHE A 269 37.39 11.64 15.37
CA PHE A 269 37.01 10.38 16.02
C PHE A 269 37.83 9.18 15.51
N ASP A 270 38.09 9.12 14.20
CA ASP A 270 38.92 8.08 13.59
C ASP A 270 40.38 8.20 14.03
N GLU A 271 40.91 9.43 14.19
CA GLU A 271 42.25 9.68 14.75
C GLU A 271 42.36 9.30 16.24
N GLU A 272 41.31 9.49 17.03
CA GLU A 272 41.29 9.14 18.46
C GLU A 272 41.20 7.61 18.68
N MET A 273 40.47 6.92 17.79
CA MET A 273 40.41 5.44 17.71
C MET A 273 41.75 4.79 17.35
N GLU A 274 42.52 5.42 16.45
CA GLU A 274 43.83 4.90 16.03
C GLU A 274 44.90 5.08 17.12
N ASN A 275 44.81 6.17 17.90
CA ASN A 275 45.79 6.51 18.94
C ASN A 275 45.55 5.85 20.30
N ASN A 276 44.35 5.31 20.57
CA ASN A 276 44.01 4.74 21.88
C ASN A 276 43.82 3.21 21.84
N GLU A 277 44.88 2.48 22.20
CA GLU A 277 44.92 1.01 22.17
C GLU A 277 43.88 0.34 23.10
N GLN A 278 43.44 1.03 24.16
CA GLN A 278 42.39 0.54 25.06
C GLN A 278 41.00 0.67 24.42
N LEU A 279 40.71 1.82 23.79
CA LEU A 279 39.47 2.05 23.05
C LEU A 279 39.32 1.04 21.90
N ASN A 280 40.41 0.80 21.17
CA ASN A 280 40.47 -0.13 20.05
C ASN A 280 40.23 -1.60 20.47
N ARG A 281 40.68 -1.99 21.68
CA ARG A 281 40.42 -3.33 22.26
C ARG A 281 38.97 -3.51 22.74
N LEU A 282 38.33 -2.47 23.26
CA LEU A 282 36.92 -2.51 23.69
C LEU A 282 35.97 -2.61 22.49
N MET A 283 36.28 -1.89 21.41
CA MET A 283 35.51 -1.87 20.17
C MET A 283 35.51 -3.22 19.43
N ARG A 284 36.57 -4.02 19.58
CA ARG A 284 36.75 -5.30 18.86
C ARG A 284 35.93 -6.47 19.44
N ASN A 285 35.45 -6.34 20.68
CA ASN A 285 34.71 -7.39 21.41
C ASN A 285 33.17 -7.21 21.37
N GLY A 286 32.62 -6.79 20.22
CA GLY A 286 31.17 -6.77 19.99
C GLY A 286 30.45 -5.49 20.43
N GLY A 287 31.18 -4.40 20.70
CA GLY A 287 30.61 -3.15 21.21
C GLY A 287 29.81 -2.32 20.21
N TYR A 288 29.75 -2.67 18.92
CA TYR A 288 29.15 -1.79 17.91
C TYR A 288 27.60 -1.85 17.86
N GLU A 289 26.97 -2.94 18.30
CA GLU A 289 25.50 -3.05 18.16
C GLU A 289 24.70 -2.36 19.27
N ASP A 290 25.33 -2.07 20.43
CA ASP A 290 24.69 -1.42 21.59
C ASP A 290 25.29 -0.04 21.95
N TYR A 291 26.29 0.47 21.21
CA TYR A 291 26.86 1.80 21.47
C TYR A 291 26.10 2.90 20.73
N TYR A 292 25.75 3.95 21.47
CA TYR A 292 25.15 5.17 20.93
C TYR A 292 26.11 5.83 19.92
N ASP A 293 25.60 6.30 18.78
CA ASP A 293 26.37 7.11 17.82
C ASP A 293 26.44 8.55 18.36
N PHE A 294 27.44 8.82 19.21
CA PHE A 294 27.67 10.12 19.86
C PHE A 294 28.02 11.24 18.87
N ASN A 295 28.33 10.90 17.61
CA ASN A 295 28.68 11.86 16.57
C ASN A 295 27.47 12.62 16.02
N VAL A 296 26.24 12.25 16.41
CA VAL A 296 25.01 12.95 16.03
C VAL A 296 24.49 13.77 17.22
N PRO A 297 24.49 15.11 17.17
CA PRO A 297 24.15 15.93 18.35
C PRO A 297 22.68 15.82 18.75
N TYR A 298 21.81 15.53 17.77
CA TYR A 298 20.40 15.23 17.98
C TYR A 298 19.84 14.47 16.79
N ASP A 299 18.91 13.57 17.07
CA ASP A 299 18.07 12.90 16.08
C ASP A 299 16.66 12.83 16.62
N PHE A 300 15.74 13.57 16.01
CA PHE A 300 14.32 13.57 16.38
C PHE A 300 13.48 13.07 15.23
N HIS A 301 12.60 12.12 15.53
CA HIS A 301 11.56 11.68 14.63
C HIS A 301 10.17 12.00 15.20
N LEU A 302 9.32 12.62 14.39
CA LEU A 302 7.90 12.78 14.67
C LEU A 302 7.13 12.06 13.58
N SER A 303 6.38 11.03 13.95
CA SER A 303 5.46 10.38 13.03
C SER A 303 4.02 10.65 13.45
N TYR A 304 3.21 11.06 12.50
CA TYR A 304 1.77 11.19 12.64
C TYR A 304 1.13 10.21 11.67
N SER A 305 0.14 9.46 12.14
CA SER A 305 -0.71 8.65 11.27
C SER A 305 -2.17 8.91 11.57
N MET A 306 -3.00 8.92 10.53
CA MET A 306 -4.44 9.04 10.63
C MET A 306 -5.07 8.07 9.64
N SER A 307 -6.13 7.41 10.07
CA SER A 307 -7.03 6.65 9.21
C SER A 307 -8.45 7.13 9.43
N ALA A 308 -9.19 7.29 8.35
CA ALA A 308 -10.58 7.67 8.34
C ALA A 308 -11.34 6.64 7.52
N ASN A 309 -12.36 6.01 8.10
CA ASN A 309 -13.16 4.98 7.44
C ASN A 309 -14.64 5.30 7.61
N ARG A 310 -15.39 5.19 6.53
CA ARG A 310 -16.85 5.27 6.59
C ARG A 310 -17.39 4.01 7.24
N THR A 311 -18.23 4.20 8.24
CA THR A 311 -18.92 3.12 8.94
C THR A 311 -20.42 3.39 8.88
N PHE A 312 -21.19 2.33 8.64
CA PHE A 312 -22.65 2.38 8.72
C PHE A 312 -23.08 2.00 10.14
N ARG A 313 -24.11 2.67 10.65
CA ARG A 313 -24.77 2.20 11.86
C ARG A 313 -25.32 0.79 11.66
N GLN A 314 -25.52 0.04 12.74
CA GLN A 314 -26.07 -1.32 12.68
C GLN A 314 -27.43 -1.39 11.95
N ASP A 315 -28.28 -0.38 12.17
CA ASP A 315 -29.58 -0.22 11.50
C ASP A 315 -29.47 0.28 10.04
N ARG A 316 -28.26 0.62 9.59
CA ARG A 316 -27.91 1.16 8.26
C ARG A 316 -28.66 2.42 7.85
N SER A 317 -29.34 3.09 8.78
CA SER A 317 -30.10 4.32 8.53
C SER A 317 -29.19 5.50 8.17
N SER A 318 -27.95 5.48 8.67
CA SER A 318 -26.97 6.53 8.45
C SER A 318 -25.55 5.99 8.49
N SER A 319 -24.63 6.76 7.91
CA SER A 319 -23.19 6.52 7.98
C SER A 319 -22.49 7.68 8.64
N PHE A 320 -21.40 7.39 9.34
CA PHE A 320 -20.47 8.38 9.91
C PHE A 320 -19.04 8.02 9.53
N ILE A 321 -18.13 8.97 9.68
CA ILE A 321 -16.69 8.73 9.44
C ILE A 321 -16.05 8.46 10.79
N PHE A 322 -15.47 7.28 10.94
CA PHE A 322 -14.67 6.91 12.09
C PHE A 322 -13.20 7.26 11.81
N ILE A 323 -12.59 8.07 12.67
CA ILE A 323 -11.22 8.54 12.52
C ILE A 323 -10.40 7.99 13.68
N ASN A 324 -9.33 7.27 13.36
CA ASN A 324 -8.27 6.97 14.30
C ASN A 324 -7.04 7.79 13.92
N HIS A 325 -6.33 8.30 14.91
CA HIS A 325 -5.02 8.88 14.69
C HIS A 325 -4.03 8.46 15.76
N SER A 326 -2.75 8.56 15.42
CA SER A 326 -1.64 8.41 16.32
C SER A 326 -0.57 9.44 16.04
N VAL A 327 0.02 9.95 17.12
CA VAL A 327 1.28 10.69 17.08
C VAL A 327 2.28 9.86 17.86
N VAL A 328 3.41 9.58 17.22
CA VAL A 328 4.60 9.00 17.87
C VAL A 328 5.74 9.96 17.69
N PHE A 329 6.18 10.55 18.80
CA PHE A 329 7.43 11.29 18.84
C PHE A 329 8.51 10.37 19.39
N GLY A 330 9.73 10.52 18.90
CA GLY A 330 10.89 9.96 19.55
C GLY A 330 12.15 10.60 19.03
N GLY A 331 13.24 10.27 19.69
CA GLY A 331 14.52 10.86 19.37
C GLY A 331 15.53 10.66 20.48
N GLN A 332 16.71 11.19 20.21
CA GLN A 332 17.84 11.23 21.08
C GLN A 332 18.52 12.59 20.92
N MET A 333 19.08 13.10 22.01
CA MET A 333 19.95 14.27 21.98
C MET A 333 21.13 14.03 22.90
N THR A 334 22.28 14.54 22.51
CA THR A 334 23.49 14.55 23.32
C THR A 334 23.50 15.87 24.09
N LEU A 335 23.36 15.82 25.41
CA LEU A 335 23.22 17.03 26.25
C LEU A 335 24.57 17.70 26.56
N THR A 336 25.64 16.90 26.65
CA THR A 336 27.05 17.30 26.81
C THR A 336 27.93 16.24 26.15
N GLU A 337 29.20 16.55 25.86
CA GLU A 337 30.19 15.63 25.23
C GLU A 337 30.35 14.25 25.92
N LYS A 338 29.73 14.02 27.09
CA LYS A 338 29.81 12.77 27.86
C LYS A 338 28.46 12.21 28.31
N LEU A 339 27.32 12.76 27.86
CA LEU A 339 25.98 12.37 28.32
C LEU A 339 25.03 12.18 27.13
N ALA A 340 24.62 10.94 26.88
CA ALA A 340 23.75 10.56 25.78
C ALA A 340 22.33 10.20 26.21
N GLY A 341 21.41 10.31 25.28
CA GLY A 341 20.10 9.68 25.39
C GLY A 341 19.10 10.49 26.21
N LEU A 342 18.16 11.09 25.51
CA LEU A 342 16.83 11.35 26.04
C LEU A 342 15.88 10.58 25.14
N HIS A 343 15.63 9.31 25.45
CA HIS A 343 14.67 8.53 24.68
C HIS A 343 13.27 8.93 25.11
N SER A 344 12.36 9.24 24.20
CA SER A 344 10.95 9.30 24.54
C SER A 344 10.19 8.56 23.45
N ASN A 345 9.31 7.63 23.79
CA ASN A 345 8.43 6.97 22.83
C ASN A 345 6.95 7.24 23.18
N PRO A 346 6.48 8.50 23.29
CA PRO A 346 5.06 8.78 23.44
C PRO A 346 4.32 8.31 22.18
N GLY A 347 3.74 7.12 22.22
CA GLY A 347 2.66 6.77 21.31
C GLY A 347 1.35 7.37 21.81
N THR A 348 0.49 7.82 20.93
CA THR A 348 -0.92 8.07 21.24
C THR A 348 -1.73 7.24 20.26
N THR A 349 -2.71 6.48 20.72
CA THR A 349 -3.63 5.77 19.80
C THR A 349 -5.03 6.11 20.26
N LEU A 350 -5.72 7.01 19.53
CA LEU A 350 -6.97 7.59 20.02
C LEU A 350 -8.16 7.17 19.17
N PRO A 351 -9.20 6.67 19.86
CA PRO A 351 -10.52 7.28 19.81
C PRO A 351 -10.92 8.01 21.11
N LYS A 352 -10.08 8.00 22.16
CA LYS A 352 -10.45 8.37 23.55
C LYS A 352 -9.55 9.37 24.31
N ASN A 353 -8.67 10.14 23.65
CA ASN A 353 -7.73 11.08 24.30
C ASN A 353 -6.81 10.47 25.40
N GLU A 354 -6.45 9.19 25.32
CA GLU A 354 -5.51 8.56 26.24
C GLU A 354 -4.08 8.51 25.65
N MET A 355 -3.10 9.07 26.36
CA MET A 355 -1.68 8.91 26.01
C MET A 355 -1.21 7.48 26.30
N SER A 356 -0.46 6.87 25.38
CA SER A 356 0.21 5.58 25.64
C SER A 356 1.57 5.81 26.32
N THR A 357 2.17 4.74 26.83
CA THR A 357 3.37 4.74 27.66
C THR A 357 4.50 5.57 27.04
N THR A 358 5.02 6.54 27.80
CA THR A 358 6.25 7.27 27.48
C THR A 358 7.38 6.74 28.34
N SER A 359 8.43 6.19 27.72
CA SER A 359 9.64 5.73 28.41
C SER A 359 10.76 6.75 28.26
N LEU A 360 11.42 7.14 29.35
CA LEU A 360 12.60 8.00 29.33
C LEU A 360 13.88 7.23 29.68
N ASN A 361 14.85 7.16 28.75
CA ASN A 361 16.16 6.55 29.01
C ASN A 361 17.28 7.57 28.86
N ILE A 362 18.13 7.66 29.89
CA ILE A 362 19.34 8.48 29.96
C ILE A 362 20.57 7.57 30.02
N SER A 363 21.53 7.75 29.11
CA SER A 363 22.81 7.06 29.08
C SER A 363 23.99 8.03 29.29
N ARG A 364 25.12 7.54 29.79
CA ARG A 364 26.33 8.35 29.97
C ARG A 364 27.51 7.59 29.40
N GLU A 365 28.40 8.28 28.71
CA GLU A 365 29.66 7.67 28.27
C GLU A 365 30.48 7.21 29.49
N PRO A 366 31.12 6.03 29.40
CA PRO A 366 32.11 5.63 30.38
C PRO A 366 33.30 6.60 30.33
N ALA A 367 33.73 7.08 31.49
CA ALA A 367 34.92 7.93 31.58
C ALA A 367 36.18 7.07 31.80
N LEU A 368 37.22 7.33 31.02
CA LEU A 368 38.58 6.84 31.29
C LEU A 368 39.18 7.65 32.44
N LEU A 369 39.32 7.02 33.60
CA LEU A 369 40.10 7.55 34.73
C LEU A 369 41.45 6.84 34.78
N ALA A 370 42.44 7.49 35.38
CA ALA A 370 43.82 6.98 35.50
C ALA A 370 43.92 5.58 36.15
N ASP A 371 42.88 5.15 36.88
CA ASP A 371 42.81 3.88 37.61
C ASP A 371 41.79 2.87 37.02
N GLY A 372 41.24 3.11 35.84
CA GLY A 372 40.30 2.20 35.15
C GLY A 372 39.07 2.88 34.54
N ILE A 373 38.27 2.09 33.82
CA ILE A 373 37.05 2.55 33.14
C ILE A 373 35.87 2.49 34.12
N GLU A 374 35.22 3.62 34.40
CA GLU A 374 33.91 3.60 35.06
C GLU A 374 32.84 3.10 34.06
N PRO A 375 32.02 2.09 34.41
CA PRO A 375 30.95 1.63 33.53
C PRO A 375 29.91 2.74 33.32
N GLY A 376 29.45 2.93 32.08
CA GLY A 376 28.36 3.86 31.76
C GLY A 376 27.09 3.51 32.54
N ALA A 377 26.41 4.52 33.08
CA ALA A 377 25.17 4.35 33.82
C ALA A 377 23.97 4.60 32.90
N VAL A 378 23.02 3.65 32.85
CA VAL A 378 21.73 3.81 32.17
C VAL A 378 20.64 3.99 33.23
N TRP A 379 19.94 5.12 33.18
CA TRP A 379 18.81 5.43 34.05
C TRP A 379 17.52 5.38 33.22
N THR A 380 16.63 4.43 33.54
CA THR A 380 15.28 4.38 32.99
C THR A 380 14.32 5.02 33.99
N LEU A 381 13.71 6.14 33.63
CA LEU A 381 12.63 6.75 34.41
C LEU A 381 11.29 6.32 33.83
N PRO A 382 10.49 5.52 34.55
CA PRO A 382 9.14 5.22 34.13
C PRO A 382 8.20 6.36 34.60
N PHE A 383 7.33 6.81 33.70
CA PHE A 383 6.15 7.68 33.95
C PHE A 383 6.36 9.21 34.01
N LEU A 384 6.13 9.88 32.88
CA LEU A 384 5.49 11.21 32.84
C LEU A 384 4.20 11.10 32.03
N GLN A 385 3.05 11.37 32.64
CA GLN A 385 1.74 11.27 32.01
C GLN A 385 1.18 12.68 31.83
N PHE A 386 1.16 13.19 30.60
CA PHE A 386 0.59 14.50 30.30
C PHE A 386 -0.91 14.36 29.99
N TYR A 387 -1.76 15.12 30.68
CA TYR A 387 -3.18 15.20 30.36
C TYR A 387 -3.43 16.36 29.39
N VAL A 388 -4.01 16.08 28.23
CA VAL A 388 -4.54 17.10 27.32
C VAL A 388 -6.05 17.00 27.34
N GLU A 389 -6.70 17.99 27.95
CA GLU A 389 -8.15 18.09 28.01
C GLU A 389 -8.67 18.74 26.73
N CYS A 390 -9.46 18.02 25.92
CA CYS A 390 -10.11 18.58 24.72
C CYS A 390 -11.60 18.20 24.72
N LYS A 391 -12.47 19.23 24.64
CA LYS A 391 -13.94 19.08 24.58
C LYS A 391 -14.41 18.57 23.22
N GLU A 392 -15.53 17.83 23.24
CA GLU A 392 -16.21 17.28 22.07
C GLU A 392 -16.52 18.34 20.98
N TYR A 393 -16.17 18.05 19.72
CA TYR A 393 -16.53 18.91 18.59
C TYR A 393 -17.78 18.39 17.87
N ARG A 394 -18.88 19.13 17.98
CA ARG A 394 -19.96 19.14 16.98
C ARG A 394 -19.60 20.15 15.90
N ILE A 395 -19.62 19.72 14.64
CA ILE A 395 -19.35 20.62 13.51
C ILE A 395 -20.58 21.51 13.28
N ALA A 396 -20.56 22.72 13.82
CA ALA A 396 -21.32 23.86 13.35
C ALA A 396 -20.57 25.16 13.72
N GLY A 397 -19.95 25.81 12.71
CA GLY A 397 -19.38 27.16 12.85
C GLY A 397 -17.96 27.20 13.42
N PHE A 398 -17.11 27.97 12.74
CA PHE A 398 -15.75 28.34 13.17
C PHE A 398 -15.79 29.12 14.49
N GLU A 399 -14.99 28.71 15.48
CA GLU A 399 -14.27 29.60 16.40
C GLU A 399 -13.14 28.79 17.07
N ALA A 400 -11.94 29.37 17.10
CA ALA A 400 -10.74 28.75 17.63
C ALA A 400 -10.45 29.33 19.02
N ASP A 401 -10.36 28.48 20.04
CA ASP A 401 -9.92 28.87 21.38
C ASP A 401 -8.76 28.01 21.88
N GLN A 402 -7.87 28.66 22.62
CA GLN A 402 -6.52 28.22 22.97
C GLN A 402 -6.48 27.06 23.98
N ALA A 403 -5.62 26.08 23.71
CA ALA A 403 -5.29 25.02 24.66
C ALA A 403 -4.33 25.54 25.75
N LYS A 404 -4.63 25.22 27.01
CA LYS A 404 -3.81 25.57 28.19
C LYS A 404 -3.14 24.28 28.70
N ILE A 405 -1.82 24.27 28.75
CA ILE A 405 -1.03 23.19 29.35
C ILE A 405 -1.00 23.42 30.87
N VAL A 406 -1.42 22.44 31.66
CA VAL A 406 -1.32 22.46 33.13
C VAL A 406 -0.34 21.37 33.55
N PHE A 407 0.67 21.76 34.32
CA PHE A 407 1.62 20.85 34.96
C PHE A 407 1.01 20.36 36.27
N GLY A 408 0.97 19.05 36.48
CA GLY A 408 0.48 18.40 37.70
C GLY A 408 1.55 17.50 38.30
#